data_AF-A0A2A4LIC8-F1
#
_entry.id   AF-A0A2A4LIC8-F1
#
_cell.length_a   1.000
_cell.length_b   1.000
_cell.length_c   1.000
_cell.angle_alpha   90.00
_cell.angle_beta   90.00
_cell.angle_gamma   90.00
#
_symmetry.space_group_name_H-M   'P 1'
#
loop_
_entity.id
_entity.type
_entity.pdbx_description
1 polymer ?
#
loop_
_entity_poly.entity_id
_entity_poly.type
_entity_poly.pdbx_seq_one_letter_code
_entity_poly.pdbx_strand_id
1 'polypeptide(L)'
;KGFFILIVYGFLILVLSNIILALTNSIGWMFVGIIFWGIHLGMTQGLLLAMVAKLSPLELRGTSFGLFHAITGVALLIASLTAGYLWQYYNSGLIFIVSAIITSVGITFFILWQWYYANKIKKK
;
A
#
# COMPACT_ATOMS: atom_id res chain seq x y z
N LYS A 1 -5.06 -2.86 -17.93
CA LYS A 1 -5.00 -1.42 -17.61
C LYS A 1 -5.85 -1.06 -16.38
N GLY A 2 -7.14 -1.43 -16.32
CA GLY A 2 -8.01 -1.10 -15.17
C GLY A 2 -7.47 -1.52 -13.80
N PHE A 3 -6.86 -2.70 -13.70
CA PHE A 3 -6.30 -3.21 -12.45
C PHE A 3 -5.25 -2.29 -11.81
N PHE A 4 -4.32 -1.80 -12.63
CA PHE A 4 -3.24 -0.91 -12.19
C PHE A 4 -3.79 0.43 -11.73
N ILE A 5 -4.79 0.98 -12.45
CA ILE A 5 -5.46 2.23 -12.08
C ILE A 5 -6.13 2.11 -10.71
N LEU A 6 -6.84 0.99 -10.47
CA LEU A 6 -7.57 0.76 -9.21
C LEU A 6 -6.62 0.63 -8.01
N ILE A 7 -5.48 -0.04 -8.19
CA ILE A 7 -4.44 -0.13 -7.16
C ILE A 7 -3.88 1.25 -6.83
N VAL A 8 -3.58 2.08 -7.84
CA VAL A 8 -3.09 3.45 -7.61
C VAL A 8 -4.12 4.27 -6.84
N TYR A 9 -5.40 4.24 -7.23
CA TYR A 9 -6.45 4.93 -6.48
C TYR A 9 -6.61 4.41 -5.04
N GLY A 10 -6.52 3.10 -4.84
CA GLY A 10 -6.54 2.50 -3.50
C GLY A 10 -5.42 3.03 -2.62
N PHE A 11 -4.19 3.13 -3.13
CA PHE A 11 -3.07 3.70 -2.38
C PHE A 11 -3.17 5.22 -2.19
N LEU A 12 -3.74 5.97 -3.14
CA LEU A 12 -4.03 7.40 -2.94
C LEU A 12 -5.02 7.62 -1.80
N ILE A 13 -6.06 6.78 -1.71
CA ILE A 13 -7.00 6.79 -0.59
C ILE A 13 -6.30 6.47 0.74
N LEU A 14 -5.33 5.55 0.74
CA LEU A 14 -4.50 5.30 1.92
C LEU A 14 -3.66 6.53 2.31
N VAL A 15 -3.06 7.25 1.35
CA VAL A 15 -2.34 8.51 1.64
C VAL A 15 -3.27 9.53 2.29
N LEU A 16 -4.48 9.72 1.74
CA LEU A 16 -5.48 10.62 2.30
C LEU A 16 -5.89 10.20 3.73
N SER A 17 -6.14 8.91 3.95
CA SER A 17 -6.45 8.35 5.27
C SER A 17 -5.34 8.66 6.29
N ASN A 18 -4.08 8.42 5.93
CA ASN A 18 -2.95 8.71 6.81
C ASN A 18 -2.82 10.21 7.12
N ILE A 19 -3.04 11.11 6.15
CA ILE A 19 -3.01 12.56 6.39
C ILE A 19 -4.12 12.96 7.37
N ILE A 20 -5.34 12.44 7.20
CA ILE A 20 -6.46 12.70 8.11
C ILE A 20 -6.13 12.21 9.53
N LEU A 21 -5.60 10.99 9.65
CA LEU A 21 -5.23 10.39 10.94
C LEU A 21 -4.04 11.09 11.60
N ALA A 22 -3.12 11.65 10.82
CA ALA A 22 -1.99 12.42 11.34
C ALA A 22 -2.41 13.76 11.95
N LEU A 23 -3.42 14.41 11.39
CA LEU A 23 -3.82 15.78 11.74
C LEU A 23 -5.02 15.84 12.69
N THR A 24 -5.74 14.74 12.88
CA THR A 24 -6.94 14.72 13.70
C THR A 24 -6.63 14.70 15.20
N ASN A 25 -7.30 15.58 15.93
CA ASN A 25 -7.39 15.55 17.40
C ASN A 25 -8.80 15.19 17.88
N SER A 26 -9.72 14.85 16.97
CA SER A 26 -11.13 14.56 17.26
C SER A 26 -11.48 13.13 16.90
N ILE A 27 -12.24 12.48 17.78
CA ILE A 27 -12.75 11.11 17.59
C ILE A 27 -13.57 10.99 16.29
N GLY A 28 -14.37 12.02 15.95
CA GLY A 28 -15.18 12.01 14.72
C GLY A 28 -14.32 11.92 13.45
N TRP A 29 -13.28 12.76 13.37
CA TRP A 29 -12.34 12.76 12.25
C TRP A 29 -11.44 11.51 12.22
N MET A 30 -11.16 10.90 13.38
CA MET A 30 -10.51 9.60 13.45
C MET A 30 -11.33 8.51 12.75
N PHE A 31 -12.65 8.45 12.98
CA PHE A 31 -13.51 7.50 12.26
C PHE A 31 -13.51 7.72 10.75
N VAL A 32 -13.50 8.98 10.30
CA VAL A 32 -13.36 9.30 8.87
C VAL A 32 -12.07 8.70 8.32
N GLY A 33 -10.94 8.91 9.00
CA GLY A 33 -9.65 8.32 8.61
C GLY A 33 -9.70 6.78 8.53
N ILE A 34 -10.31 6.12 9.51
CA ILE A 34 -10.49 4.66 9.54
C ILE A 34 -11.38 4.16 8.40
N ILE A 35 -12.44 4.88 8.05
CA ILE A 35 -13.30 4.52 6.91
C ILE A 35 -12.49 4.56 5.61
N PHE A 36 -11.71 5.63 5.37
CA PHE A 36 -10.84 5.69 4.19
C PHE A 36 -9.80 4.57 4.19
N TRP A 37 -9.25 4.21 5.36
CA TRP A 37 -8.34 3.08 5.50
C TRP A 37 -9.02 1.76 5.09
N GLY A 38 -10.24 1.51 5.57
CA GLY A 38 -11.03 0.33 5.21
C GLY A 38 -11.38 0.26 3.72
N ILE A 39 -11.73 1.39 3.10
CA ILE A 39 -11.98 1.49 1.65
C ILE A 39 -10.73 1.08 0.87
N HIS A 40 -9.56 1.58 1.29
CA HIS A 40 -8.29 1.19 0.68
C HIS A 40 -8.13 -0.33 0.71
N LEU A 41 -8.40 -0.98 1.86
CA LEU A 41 -8.17 -2.41 2.02
C LEU A 41 -9.04 -3.21 1.07
N GLY A 42 -10.31 -2.84 0.95
CA GLY A 42 -11.23 -3.46 -0.01
C GLY A 42 -10.75 -3.30 -1.46
N MET A 43 -10.13 -2.16 -1.80
CA MET A 43 -9.61 -1.91 -3.14
C MET A 43 -8.29 -2.63 -3.43
N THR A 44 -7.39 -2.77 -2.46
CA THR A 44 -6.04 -3.28 -2.73
C THR A 44 -5.85 -4.76 -2.41
N GLN A 45 -6.43 -5.27 -1.33
CA GLN A 45 -6.22 -6.66 -0.87
C GLN A 45 -6.62 -7.68 -1.95
N GLY A 46 -7.87 -7.62 -2.42
CA GLY A 46 -8.38 -8.54 -3.43
C GLY A 46 -7.69 -8.37 -4.78
N LEU A 47 -7.34 -7.14 -5.14
CA LEU A 47 -6.62 -6.87 -6.38
C LEU A 47 -5.19 -7.44 -6.31
N LEU A 48 -4.38 -7.13 -5.30
CA LEU A 48 -3.01 -7.65 -5.26
C LEU A 48 -2.97 -9.18 -5.35
N LEU A 49 -3.86 -9.88 -4.64
CA LEU A 49 -3.97 -11.34 -4.70
C LEU A 49 -4.38 -11.86 -6.08
N ALA A 50 -5.36 -11.23 -6.73
CA ALA A 50 -5.76 -11.61 -8.09
C ALA A 50 -4.65 -11.33 -9.11
N MET A 51 -3.81 -10.30 -8.91
CA MET A 51 -2.63 -10.03 -9.71
C MET A 51 -1.59 -11.12 -9.57
N VAL A 52 -1.31 -11.55 -8.34
CA VAL A 52 -0.40 -12.68 -8.06
C VAL A 52 -0.90 -13.93 -8.77
N ALA A 53 -2.18 -14.29 -8.60
CA ALA A 53 -2.76 -15.46 -9.27
C ALA A 53 -2.65 -15.39 -10.81
N LYS A 54 -2.88 -14.20 -11.39
CA LYS A 54 -2.89 -13.99 -12.85
C LYS A 54 -1.49 -14.05 -13.47
N LEU A 55 -0.48 -13.54 -12.77
CA LEU A 55 0.90 -13.47 -13.26
C LEU A 55 1.69 -14.77 -13.01
N SER A 56 1.20 -15.62 -12.11
CA SER A 56 1.88 -16.86 -11.73
C SER A 56 1.52 -18.03 -12.66
N PRO A 57 2.51 -18.82 -13.12
CA PRO A 57 2.26 -20.13 -13.74
C PRO A 57 1.43 -21.02 -12.80
N LEU A 58 0.60 -21.90 -13.37
CA LEU A 58 -0.33 -22.72 -12.59
C LEU A 58 0.41 -23.62 -11.58
N GLU A 59 1.53 -24.20 -11.98
CA GLU A 59 2.35 -25.09 -11.14
C GLU A 59 3.03 -24.35 -9.96
N LEU A 60 3.30 -23.04 -10.10
CA LEU A 60 4.04 -22.23 -9.13
C LEU A 60 3.16 -21.20 -8.40
N ARG A 61 1.83 -21.29 -8.57
CA ARG A 61 0.89 -20.33 -7.98
C ARG A 61 0.94 -20.34 -6.44
N GLY A 62 1.04 -21.53 -5.84
CA GLY A 62 1.21 -21.67 -4.38
C GLY A 62 2.47 -20.97 -3.87
N THR A 63 3.61 -21.21 -4.53
CA THR A 63 4.89 -20.57 -4.20
C THR A 63 4.84 -19.05 -4.36
N SER A 64 4.14 -18.56 -5.39
CA SER A 64 4.02 -17.12 -5.65
C SER A 64 3.19 -16.41 -4.57
N PHE A 65 2.12 -17.05 -4.09
CA PHE A 65 1.38 -16.55 -2.92
C PHE A 65 2.21 -16.63 -1.64
N GLY A 66 2.95 -17.74 -1.43
CA GLY A 66 3.85 -17.89 -0.29
C GLY A 66 4.90 -16.78 -0.24
N LEU A 67 5.55 -16.50 -1.38
CA LEU A 67 6.54 -15.43 -1.49
C LEU A 67 5.92 -14.04 -1.28
N PHE A 68 4.74 -13.78 -1.85
CA PHE A 68 4.00 -12.52 -1.64
C PHE A 68 3.73 -12.28 -0.15
N HIS A 69 3.22 -13.28 0.57
CA HIS A 69 2.94 -13.16 1.99
C HIS A 69 4.22 -13.11 2.85
N ALA A 70 5.28 -13.83 2.48
CA ALA A 70 6.56 -13.76 3.18
C ALA A 70 7.17 -12.36 3.11
N ILE A 71 7.22 -11.75 1.92
CA ILE A 71 7.71 -10.38 1.73
C ILE A 71 6.81 -9.39 2.50
N THR A 72 5.49 -9.55 2.41
CA THR A 72 4.53 -8.72 3.15
C THR A 72 4.73 -8.83 4.66
N GLY A 73 5.00 -10.04 5.18
CA GLY A 73 5.27 -10.28 6.59
C GLY A 73 6.55 -9.60 7.07
N VAL A 74 7.64 -9.70 6.31
CA VAL A 74 8.91 -9.01 6.62
C VAL A 74 8.71 -7.49 6.59
N ALA A 75 8.02 -6.96 5.58
CA ALA A 75 7.70 -5.55 5.49
C ALA A 75 6.85 -5.08 6.68
N LEU A 76 5.85 -5.86 7.08
CA LEU A 76 4.99 -5.58 8.22
C LEU A 76 5.78 -5.60 9.55
N LEU A 77 6.74 -6.51 9.71
CA LEU A 77 7.61 -6.56 10.88
C LEU A 77 8.46 -5.28 10.98
N ILE A 78 9.12 -4.88 9.89
CA ILE A 78 9.91 -3.63 9.84
C ILE A 78 9.03 -2.42 10.13
N ALA A 79 7.84 -2.37 9.52
CA ALA A 79 6.88 -1.30 9.74
C ALA A 79 6.42 -1.23 11.21
N SER A 80 6.15 -2.39 11.83
CA SER A 80 5.72 -2.47 13.23
C SER A 80 6.81 -2.01 14.20
N LEU A 81 8.06 -2.42 13.97
CA LEU A 81 9.20 -1.97 14.79
C LEU A 81 9.41 -0.45 14.66
N THR A 82 9.33 0.07 13.44
CA THR A 82 9.47 1.50 13.17
C THR A 82 8.32 2.29 13.77
N ALA A 83 7.08 1.80 13.66
CA ALA A 83 5.91 2.42 14.25
C ALA A 83 5.98 2.43 15.78
N GLY A 84 6.40 1.32 16.41
CA GLY A 84 6.59 1.24 17.86
C GLY A 84 7.65 2.23 18.34
N TYR A 85 8.79 2.31 17.64
CA TYR A 85 9.85 3.27 17.95
C TYR A 85 9.37 4.73 17.80
N LEU A 86 8.68 5.05 16.70
CA LEU A 86 8.14 6.40 16.47
C LEU A 86 7.09 6.78 17.51
N TRP A 87 6.22 5.84 17.91
CA TRP A 87 5.22 6.07 18.94
C TRP A 87 5.86 6.38 20.29
N GLN A 88 6.87 5.58 20.68
CA GLN A 88 7.46 5.65 22.02
C GLN A 88 8.29 6.92 22.24
N TYR A 89 9.05 7.35 21.22
CA TYR A 89 10.01 8.46 21.37
C TYR A 89 9.54 9.79 20.80
N TYR A 90 8.50 9.79 19.97
CA TYR A 90 8.00 11.01 19.34
C TYR A 90 6.50 11.21 19.58
N ASN A 91 5.65 10.89 18.61
CA ASN A 91 4.21 11.10 18.65
C ASN A 91 3.51 10.09 17.72
N SER A 92 2.31 9.64 18.10
CA SER A 92 1.48 8.75 17.28
C SER A 92 1.15 9.32 15.90
N GLY A 93 0.98 10.64 15.76
CA GLY A 93 0.72 11.33 14.50
C GLY A 93 1.84 11.15 13.46
N LEU A 94 3.09 11.06 13.91
CA LEU A 94 4.24 10.90 13.00
C LEU A 94 4.25 9.56 12.27
N ILE A 95 3.67 8.52 12.85
CA ILE A 95 3.57 7.20 12.23
C ILE A 95 2.73 7.30 10.95
N PHE A 96 1.64 8.04 11.01
CA PHE A 96 0.77 8.26 9.86
C PHE A 96 1.45 9.13 8.81
N ILE A 97 2.21 10.16 9.20
CA ILE A 97 2.99 10.98 8.24
C ILE A 97 4.04 10.12 7.52
N VAL A 98 4.81 9.33 8.27
CA VAL A 98 5.83 8.43 7.69
C VAL A 98 5.18 7.42 6.75
N SER A 99 4.04 6.84 7.15
CA SER A 99 3.23 5.94 6.30
C SER A 99 2.76 6.63 5.01
N ALA A 100 2.29 7.88 5.08
CA ALA A 100 1.88 8.66 3.92
C ALA A 100 3.05 8.91 2.94
N ILE A 101 4.23 9.25 3.46
CA ILE A 101 5.45 9.46 2.66
C ILE A 101 5.86 8.16 1.98
N ILE A 102 5.99 7.07 2.73
CA ILE A 102 6.39 5.76 2.20
C ILE A 102 5.40 5.30 1.10
N THR A 103 4.10 5.45 1.36
CA THR A 103 3.06 5.11 0.38
C THR A 103 3.17 5.96 -0.88
N SER A 104 3.41 7.26 -0.75
CA SER A 104 3.57 8.19 -1.89
C SER A 104 4.80 7.86 -2.74
N VAL A 105 5.91 7.49 -2.11
CA VAL A 105 7.12 7.01 -2.79
C VAL A 105 6.82 5.69 -3.52
N GLY A 106 6.11 4.76 -2.87
CA GLY A 106 5.70 3.49 -3.48
C GLY A 106 4.80 3.68 -4.72
N ILE A 107 3.83 4.59 -4.65
CA ILE A 107 2.97 4.94 -5.81
C ILE A 107 3.84 5.48 -6.95
N THR A 108 4.75 6.41 -6.65
CA THR A 108 5.63 7.03 -7.66
C THR A 108 6.49 5.97 -8.35
N PHE A 109 7.12 5.09 -7.58
CA PHE A 109 7.91 3.98 -8.11
C PHE A 109 7.06 3.05 -8.99
N PHE A 110 5.85 2.70 -8.53
CA PHE A 110 4.94 1.82 -9.27
C PHE A 110 4.50 2.42 -10.62
N ILE A 111 4.22 3.73 -10.65
CA ILE A 111 3.86 4.46 -11.87
C ILE A 111 5.05 4.52 -12.83
N LEU A 112 6.25 4.86 -12.33
CA LEU A 112 7.47 4.91 -13.15
C LEU A 112 7.80 3.54 -13.75
N TRP A 113 7.67 2.47 -12.95
CA TRP A 113 7.86 1.09 -13.40
C TRP A 113 6.85 0.73 -14.51
N GLN A 114 5.56 1.03 -14.31
CA GLN A 114 4.52 0.80 -15.33
C GLN A 114 4.81 1.57 -16.63
N TRP A 115 5.18 2.84 -16.52
CA TRP A 115 5.52 3.69 -17.66
C TRP A 115 6.72 3.14 -18.43
N TYR A 116 7.78 2.74 -17.73
CA TYR A 116 8.96 2.13 -18.32
C TYR A 116 8.63 0.83 -19.07
N TYR A 117 7.87 -0.08 -18.45
CA TYR A 117 7.46 -1.34 -19.09
C TYR A 117 6.56 -1.11 -20.31
N ALA A 118 5.60 -0.19 -20.23
CA ALA A 118 4.72 0.15 -21.36
C ALA A 118 5.51 0.70 -22.55
N ASN A 119 6.52 1.53 -22.30
CA ASN A 119 7.38 2.08 -23.35
C ASN A 119 8.32 1.04 -23.96
N LYS A 120 8.83 0.09 -23.16
CA LYS A 120 9.67 -0.99 -23.67
C LYS A 120 8.91 -1.94 -24.60
N ILE A 121 7.62 -2.19 -24.33
CA ILE A 121 6.78 -3.02 -25.19
C ILE A 121 6.45 -2.31 -26.51
N LYS A 122 6.18 -1.00 -26.48
CA LYS A 122 5.90 -0.21 -27.70
C LYS A 122 7.09 -0.05 -28.65
N LYS A 123 8.31 -0.21 -28.15
CA LYS A 123 9.55 -0.13 -28.96
C LYS A 123 9.97 -1.46 -29.59
N LYS A 124 9.28 -2.57 -29.26
CA LYS A 124 9.42 -3.87 -29.92
C LYS A 124 8.29 -4.06 -30.92
#